data_AF-A0A3E1NXP3-F1
#
_entry.id   AF-A0A3E1NXP3-F1
#
_cell.length_a   1.000
_cell.length_b   1.000
_cell.length_c   1.000
_cell.angle_alpha   90.00
_cell.angle_beta   90.00
_cell.angle_gamma   90.00
#
_symmetry.space_group_name_H-M   'P 1'
#
loop_
_entity.id
_entity.type
_entity.pdbx_description
1 polymer ?
#
loop_
_entity_poly.entity_id
_entity_poly.type
_entity_poly.pdbx_seq_one_letter_code
_entity_poly.pdbx_strand_id
1 'polypeptide(L)'
;MLLLKNGVSPKKVSVLVALTTLLLPMASSFFNNQDVSPKYTMTWLLSLLFCYISVNRRTTLLLGALLCVYLGLVSWIKTHHLAFPVSDGYIPEQLSPFMALYAGMYILFLMRVFGKHYRNIFMLEHEQTLQKQKQHSSLLNQHLTKQFIILKGLSRSGKSKYLDGNKELLEACLVEIEKQCESAIDYLDNGKLPES
;
A
#
# COMPACT_ATOMS: atom_id res chain seq x y z
N MET A 1 2.00 10.73 -7.14
CA MET A 1 1.84 10.48 -8.59
C MET A 1 3.06 10.89 -9.40
N LEU A 2 3.52 12.14 -9.37
CA LEU A 2 4.67 12.59 -10.20
C LEU A 2 5.94 11.71 -10.10
N LEU A 3 6.31 11.25 -8.90
CA LEU A 3 7.47 10.37 -8.71
C LEU A 3 7.24 8.94 -9.23
N LEU A 4 6.01 8.43 -9.12
CA LEU A 4 5.64 7.11 -9.66
C LEU A 4 5.67 7.14 -11.20
N LYS A 5 5.16 8.23 -11.79
CA LYS A 5 5.20 8.48 -13.24
C LYS A 5 6.63 8.61 -13.79
N ASN A 6 7.59 9.01 -12.95
CA ASN A 6 9.01 9.07 -13.29
C ASN A 6 9.75 7.74 -13.04
N GLY A 7 9.04 6.62 -12.83
CA GLY A 7 9.63 5.29 -12.65
C GLY A 7 10.28 5.04 -11.29
N VAL A 8 10.04 5.91 -10.28
CA VAL A 8 10.58 5.68 -8.93
C VAL A 8 9.83 4.55 -8.26
N SER A 9 10.56 3.61 -7.65
CA SER A 9 9.94 2.45 -7.03
C SER A 9 8.91 2.84 -5.95
N PRO A 10 7.74 2.17 -5.90
CA PRO A 10 6.67 2.51 -4.95
C PRO A 10 7.15 2.53 -3.50
N LYS A 11 8.05 1.62 -3.13
CA LYS A 11 8.65 1.58 -1.79
C LYS A 11 9.39 2.88 -1.42
N LYS A 12 10.15 3.47 -2.35
CA LYS A 12 10.88 4.73 -2.10
C LYS A 12 9.92 5.90 -1.96
N VAL A 13 8.89 5.95 -2.79
CA VAL A 13 7.84 6.98 -2.72
C VAL A 13 7.08 6.89 -1.39
N SER A 14 6.70 5.69 -0.95
CA SER A 14 6.03 5.48 0.34
C SER A 14 6.88 5.92 1.54
N VAL A 15 8.21 5.67 1.52
CA VAL A 15 9.11 6.17 2.57
C VAL A 15 9.14 7.70 2.57
N LEU A 16 9.28 8.31 1.39
CA LEU A 16 9.35 9.76 1.27
C LEU A 16 8.07 10.42 1.78
N VAL A 17 6.90 9.90 1.37
CA VAL A 17 5.59 10.38 1.81
C VAL A 17 5.41 10.21 3.32
N ALA A 18 5.80 9.06 3.88
CA ALA A 18 5.74 8.86 5.34
C ALA A 18 6.66 9.86 6.07
N LEU A 19 7.87 10.07 5.56
CA LEU A 19 8.83 11.01 6.16
C LEU A 19 8.32 12.45 6.12
N THR A 20 7.79 12.91 4.98
CA THR A 20 7.22 14.27 4.88
C THR A 20 6.00 14.43 5.78
N THR A 21 5.12 13.41 5.82
CA THR A 21 3.92 13.40 6.66
C THR A 21 4.26 13.29 8.16
N LEU A 22 5.47 12.87 8.51
CA LEU A 22 5.97 12.88 9.88
C LEU A 22 6.62 14.22 10.26
N LEU A 23 7.52 14.74 9.40
CA LEU A 23 8.31 15.94 9.66
C LEU A 23 7.51 17.24 9.63
N LEU A 24 6.54 17.38 8.71
CA LEU A 24 5.71 18.58 8.60
C LEU A 24 4.91 18.83 9.89
N PRO A 25 4.19 17.84 10.45
CA PRO A 25 3.53 17.98 11.74
C PRO A 25 4.50 18.17 12.91
N MET A 26 5.70 17.57 12.89
CA MET A 26 6.73 17.84 13.92
C MET A 26 7.12 19.31 13.94
N ALA A 27 7.48 19.88 12.79
CA ALA A 27 7.87 21.28 12.70
C ALA A 27 6.70 22.21 13.09
N SER A 28 5.51 21.96 12.57
CA SER A 28 4.31 22.75 12.89
C SER A 28 3.95 22.68 14.38
N SER A 29 4.08 21.50 14.98
CA SER A 29 3.83 21.28 16.39
C SER A 29 4.81 22.08 17.28
N PHE A 30 6.09 22.06 16.92
CA PHE A 30 7.13 22.79 17.64
C PHE A 30 6.89 24.30 17.61
N PHE A 31 6.60 24.86 16.43
CA PHE A 31 6.34 26.31 16.30
C PHE A 31 5.04 26.74 17.02
N ASN A 32 4.06 25.85 17.13
CA ASN A 32 2.79 26.13 17.80
C ASN A 32 2.79 25.73 19.29
N ASN A 33 3.88 25.19 19.83
CA ASN A 33 3.97 24.64 21.19
C ASN A 33 2.91 23.58 21.54
N GLN A 34 2.42 22.83 20.55
CA GLN A 34 1.32 21.86 20.70
C GLN A 34 1.78 20.40 20.60
N ASP A 35 3.00 20.11 21.08
CA ASP A 35 3.72 18.83 20.93
C ASP A 35 3.05 17.58 21.47
N VAL A 36 2.07 17.74 22.34
CA VAL A 36 1.30 16.62 22.90
C VAL A 36 -0.18 16.71 22.53
N SER A 37 -0.55 17.64 21.64
CA SER A 37 -1.94 17.76 21.20
C SER A 37 -2.39 16.49 20.46
N PRO A 38 -3.58 15.97 20.75
CA PRO A 38 -4.14 14.80 20.06
C PRO A 38 -4.10 14.92 18.54
N LYS A 39 -4.23 16.15 18.00
CA LYS A 39 -4.18 16.42 16.55
C LYS A 39 -2.86 15.97 15.92
N TYR A 40 -1.72 16.31 16.53
CA TYR A 40 -0.40 15.95 15.99
C TYR A 40 -0.05 14.49 16.30
N THR A 41 -0.39 14.01 17.50
CA THR A 41 -0.22 12.61 17.90
C THR A 41 -0.92 11.64 16.94
N MET A 42 -2.17 11.92 16.55
CA MET A 42 -2.89 11.10 15.59
C MET A 42 -2.25 11.13 14.20
N THR A 43 -1.75 12.29 13.77
CA THR A 43 -1.09 12.44 12.47
C THR A 43 0.23 11.64 12.43
N TRP A 44 1.02 11.68 13.49
CA TRP A 44 2.24 10.86 13.62
C TRP A 44 1.93 9.36 13.62
N LEU A 45 0.88 8.95 14.33
CA LEU A 45 0.46 7.55 14.39
C LEU A 45 0.01 7.03 13.02
N LEU A 46 -0.78 7.81 12.28
CA LEU A 46 -1.19 7.49 10.91
C LEU A 46 0.01 7.36 9.97
N SER A 47 0.98 8.29 10.04
CA SER A 47 2.19 8.23 9.23
C SER A 47 3.03 6.98 9.51
N LEU A 48 3.20 6.63 10.79
CA LEU A 48 3.92 5.41 11.19
C LEU A 48 3.19 4.14 10.74
N LEU A 49 1.86 4.10 10.87
CA LEU A 49 1.05 2.96 10.41
C LEU A 49 1.13 2.80 8.88
N PHE A 50 1.06 3.91 8.14
CA PHE A 50 1.24 3.91 6.69
C PHE A 50 2.61 3.37 6.29
N CYS A 51 3.69 3.84 6.93
CA CYS A 51 5.04 3.35 6.70
C CYS A 51 5.18 1.85 7.00
N TYR A 52 4.53 1.39 8.07
CA TYR A 52 4.51 -0.01 8.50
C TYR A 52 3.86 -0.94 7.47
N ILE A 53 2.78 -0.50 6.85
CA ILE A 53 2.06 -1.28 5.83
C ILE A 53 2.80 -1.25 4.49
N SER A 54 3.26 -0.08 4.04
CA SER A 54 3.75 0.09 2.67
C SER A 54 5.20 -0.35 2.44
N VAL A 55 6.06 -0.36 3.47
CA VAL A 55 7.52 -0.49 3.29
C VAL A 55 8.09 -1.71 4.00
N ASN A 56 8.48 -1.54 5.26
CA ASN A 56 9.16 -2.57 6.05
C ASN A 56 9.20 -2.15 7.52
N ARG A 57 9.12 -3.15 8.42
CA ARG A 57 9.14 -2.94 9.88
C ARG A 57 10.38 -2.20 10.37
N ARG A 58 11.55 -2.43 9.74
CA ARG A 58 12.79 -1.73 10.10
C ARG A 58 12.68 -0.23 9.87
N THR A 59 12.14 0.19 8.74
CA THR A 59 11.99 1.61 8.41
C THR A 59 10.99 2.30 9.33
N THR A 60 9.89 1.62 9.68
CA THR A 60 8.93 2.13 10.67
C THR A 60 9.57 2.30 12.05
N LEU A 61 10.41 1.36 12.47
CA LEU A 61 11.14 1.47 13.74
C LEU A 61 12.10 2.66 13.72
N LEU A 62 12.76 2.94 12.60
CA LEU A 62 13.61 4.12 12.45
C LEU A 62 12.79 5.42 12.53
N LEU A 63 11.65 5.53 11.83
CA LEU A 63 10.77 6.69 11.95
C LEU A 63 10.20 6.85 13.37
N GLY A 64 9.86 5.74 14.03
CA GLY A 64 9.39 5.74 15.41
C GLY A 64 10.47 6.20 16.39
N ALA A 65 11.71 5.72 16.22
CA ALA A 65 12.85 6.17 17.01
C ALA A 65 13.12 7.67 16.79
N LEU A 66 13.02 8.15 15.55
CA LEU A 66 13.14 9.57 15.22
C LEU A 66 12.07 10.41 15.93
N LEU A 67 10.82 9.93 15.98
CA LEU A 67 9.74 10.58 16.75
C LEU A 67 10.02 10.59 18.26
N CYS A 68 10.53 9.50 18.82
CA CYS A 68 10.91 9.46 20.24
C CYS A 68 12.05 10.43 20.57
N VAL A 69 13.06 10.53 19.70
CA VAL A 69 14.15 11.51 19.84
C VAL A 69 13.60 12.93 19.78
N TYR A 70 12.69 13.22 18.84
CA TYR A 70 12.01 14.51 18.74
C TYR A 70 11.27 14.87 20.05
N LEU A 71 10.42 13.97 20.56
CA LEU A 71 9.66 14.22 21.79
C LEU A 71 10.58 14.38 23.02
N GLY A 72 11.67 13.61 23.09
CA GLY A 72 12.68 13.75 24.13
C GLY A 72 13.39 15.10 24.06
N LEU A 73 13.74 15.55 22.86
CA LEU A 73 14.41 16.84 22.63
C LEU A 73 13.48 18.01 22.97
N VAL A 74 12.20 17.95 22.57
CA VAL A 74 11.19 18.94 22.96
C VAL A 74 11.02 18.99 24.47
N SER A 75 10.95 17.84 25.13
CA SER A 75 10.84 17.75 26.60
C SER A 75 12.07 18.35 27.30
N TRP A 76 13.27 18.09 26.77
CA TRP A 76 14.51 18.69 27.25
C TRP A 76 14.54 20.21 27.09
N ILE A 77 14.13 20.72 25.92
CA ILE A 77 14.04 22.17 25.67
C ILE A 77 13.04 22.82 26.64
N LYS A 78 11.87 22.21 26.86
CA LYS A 78 10.84 22.76 27.77
C LYS A 78 11.23 22.72 29.25
N THR A 79 12.17 21.87 29.64
CA THR A 79 12.69 21.83 31.03
C THR A 79 13.81 22.85 31.27
N HIS A 80 14.59 23.20 30.24
CA HIS A 80 15.74 24.10 30.36
C HIS A 80 15.49 25.54 29.85
N HIS A 81 14.46 25.77 29.03
CA HIS A 81 14.11 27.10 28.50
C HIS A 81 12.71 27.57 28.93
N LEU A 82 12.63 28.86 29.27
CA LEU A 82 11.50 29.56 29.87
C LEU A 82 10.18 29.41 29.09
N ALA A 83 9.11 29.26 29.88
CA ALA A 83 7.69 29.41 29.58
C ALA A 83 7.37 29.92 28.15
N PHE A 84 6.98 28.99 27.29
CA PHE A 84 6.34 29.33 26.03
C PHE A 84 4.89 29.79 26.28
N PRO A 85 4.41 30.82 25.55
CA PRO A 85 3.01 31.22 25.64
C PRO A 85 2.12 30.05 25.24
N VAL A 86 1.26 29.64 26.16
CA VAL A 86 0.31 28.55 25.97
C VAL A 86 -0.75 29.04 24.98
N SER A 87 -0.94 28.32 23.87
CA SER A 87 -2.05 28.58 22.95
C SER A 87 -3.38 28.39 23.69
N ASP A 88 -4.33 29.30 23.50
CA ASP A 88 -5.67 29.23 24.11
C ASP A 88 -6.31 27.85 23.88
N GLY A 89 -6.74 27.21 24.98
CA GLY A 89 -7.34 25.87 24.99
C GLY A 89 -6.44 24.72 25.48
N TYR A 90 -5.22 25.00 25.94
CA TYR A 90 -4.31 23.98 26.49
C TYR A 90 -4.29 24.00 28.03
N ILE A 91 -4.36 22.83 28.66
CA ILE A 91 -4.29 22.69 30.12
C ILE A 91 -2.81 22.68 30.52
N PRO A 92 -2.35 23.46 31.51
CA PRO A 92 -0.94 23.53 31.90
C PRO A 92 -0.34 22.18 32.34
N GLU A 93 -1.16 21.21 32.76
CA GLU A 93 -0.74 19.85 33.08
C GLU A 93 -0.19 19.07 31.88
N GLN A 94 -0.61 19.42 30.64
CA GLN A 94 -0.12 18.80 29.41
C GLN A 94 1.27 19.30 28.98
N LEU A 95 1.79 20.37 29.61
CA LEU A 95 3.16 20.84 29.41
C LEU A 95 4.21 20.02 30.18
N SER A 96 3.77 19.08 31.02
CA SER A 96 4.68 18.28 31.83
C SER A 96 5.62 17.44 30.94
N PRO A 97 6.94 17.42 31.21
CA PRO A 97 7.90 16.64 30.44
C PRO A 97 7.59 15.14 30.44
N PHE A 98 6.88 14.66 31.47
CA PHE A 98 6.40 13.29 31.57
C PHE A 98 5.35 12.94 30.51
N MET A 99 4.51 13.91 30.09
CA MET A 99 3.48 13.67 29.08
C MET A 99 4.05 13.36 27.70
N ALA A 100 5.18 13.98 27.32
CA ALA A 100 5.88 13.65 26.07
C ALA A 100 6.43 12.21 26.08
N LEU A 101 6.94 11.75 27.24
CA LEU A 101 7.38 10.37 27.44
C LEU A 101 6.20 9.38 27.37
N TYR A 102 5.09 9.69 28.05
CA TYR A 102 3.88 8.87 28.00
C TYR A 102 3.29 8.81 26.58
N ALA A 103 3.25 9.93 25.85
CA ALA A 103 2.80 9.97 24.46
C ALA A 103 3.67 9.11 23.55
N GLY A 104 5.00 9.18 23.68
CA GLY A 104 5.92 8.32 22.93
C GLY A 104 5.69 6.83 23.20
N MET A 105 5.57 6.44 24.48
CA MET A 105 5.27 5.06 24.87
C MET A 105 3.91 4.59 24.36
N TYR A 106 2.90 5.45 24.41
CA TYR A 106 1.56 5.16 23.92
C TYR A 106 1.53 4.94 22.41
N ILE A 107 2.22 5.79 21.63
CA ILE A 107 2.35 5.64 20.17
C ILE A 107 3.04 4.30 19.83
N LEU A 108 4.11 3.94 20.54
CA LEU A 108 4.80 2.66 20.32
C LEU A 108 3.91 1.46 20.66
N PHE A 109 3.14 1.55 21.75
CA PHE A 109 2.19 0.52 22.14
C PHE A 109 1.09 0.34 21.08
N LEU A 110 0.45 1.43 20.67
CA LEU A 110 -0.59 1.42 19.62
C LEU A 110 -0.04 0.90 18.30
N MET A 111 1.18 1.30 17.91
CA MET A 111 1.82 0.80 16.69
C MET A 111 2.05 -0.71 16.74
N ARG A 112 2.34 -1.28 17.93
CA ARG A 112 2.46 -2.73 18.10
C ARG A 112 1.11 -3.44 17.96
N VAL A 113 0.07 -2.91 18.58
CA VAL A 113 -1.29 -3.47 18.58
C VAL A 113 -1.90 -3.39 17.17
N PHE A 114 -1.97 -2.18 16.61
CA PHE A 114 -2.52 -1.96 15.28
C PHE A 114 -1.64 -2.54 14.18
N GLY A 115 -0.31 -2.46 14.32
CA GLY A 115 0.60 -3.04 13.33
C GLY A 115 0.42 -4.55 13.18
N LYS A 116 0.16 -5.29 14.27
CA LYS A 116 -0.14 -6.73 14.16
C LYS A 116 -1.49 -6.98 13.47
N HIS A 117 -2.51 -6.20 13.83
CA HIS A 117 -3.87 -6.35 13.27
C HIS A 117 -3.94 -5.99 11.79
N TYR A 118 -3.44 -4.82 11.40
CA TYR A 118 -3.44 -4.36 10.02
C TYR A 118 -2.56 -5.22 9.11
N ARG A 119 -1.42 -5.72 9.60
CA ARG A 119 -0.60 -6.66 8.80
C ARG A 119 -1.36 -7.92 8.45
N ASN A 120 -2.12 -8.46 9.40
CA ASN A 120 -2.90 -9.68 9.16
C ASN A 120 -4.02 -9.43 8.15
N ILE A 121 -4.74 -8.31 8.26
CA ILE A 121 -5.78 -7.95 7.29
C ILE A 121 -5.19 -7.73 5.90
N PHE A 122 -4.10 -6.97 5.81
CA PHE A 122 -3.47 -6.66 4.52
C PHE A 122 -2.87 -7.90 3.85
N MET A 123 -2.25 -8.79 4.63
CA MET A 123 -1.77 -10.09 4.11
C MET A 123 -2.92 -10.95 3.58
N LEU A 124 -4.04 -11.00 4.32
CA LEU A 124 -5.23 -11.74 3.91
C LEU A 124 -5.78 -11.22 2.57
N GLU A 125 -5.95 -9.91 2.44
CA GLU A 125 -6.39 -9.25 1.20
C GLU A 125 -5.43 -9.51 0.03
N HIS A 126 -4.12 -9.44 0.29
CA HIS A 126 -3.11 -9.72 -0.72
C HIS A 126 -3.16 -11.18 -1.20
N GLU A 127 -3.29 -12.14 -0.28
CA GLU A 127 -3.41 -13.55 -0.60
C GLU A 127 -4.71 -13.84 -1.38
N GLN A 128 -5.83 -13.24 -0.98
CA GLN A 128 -7.10 -13.39 -1.71
C GLN A 128 -7.02 -12.82 -3.12
N THR A 129 -6.38 -11.67 -3.30
CA THR A 129 -6.19 -11.05 -4.63
C THR A 129 -5.33 -11.93 -5.53
N LEU A 130 -4.25 -12.50 -4.98
CA LEU A 130 -3.35 -13.39 -5.69
C LEU A 130 -4.00 -14.74 -6.03
N GLN A 131 -4.82 -15.28 -5.12
CA GLN A 131 -5.62 -16.48 -5.38
C GLN A 131 -6.65 -16.25 -6.49
N LYS A 132 -7.37 -15.12 -6.48
CA LYS A 132 -8.29 -14.74 -7.56
C LYS A 132 -7.57 -14.65 -8.91
N GLN A 133 -6.38 -14.02 -8.94
CA GLN A 133 -5.55 -13.96 -10.16
C GLN A 133 -5.14 -15.35 -10.66
N LYS A 134 -4.68 -16.24 -9.77
CA LYS A 134 -4.31 -17.61 -10.12
C LYS A 134 -5.50 -18.42 -10.63
N GLN A 135 -6.66 -18.30 -9.97
CA GLN A 135 -7.87 -19.00 -10.37
C GLN A 135 -8.33 -18.55 -11.75
N HIS A 136 -8.34 -17.25 -12.01
CA HIS A 136 -8.71 -16.71 -13.33
C HIS A 136 -7.72 -17.11 -14.42
N SER A 137 -6.42 -17.07 -14.15
CA SER A 137 -5.38 -17.57 -15.06
C SER A 137 -5.55 -19.06 -15.36
N SER A 138 -5.88 -19.88 -14.37
CA SER A 138 -6.14 -21.31 -14.56
C SER A 138 -7.37 -21.56 -15.42
N LEU A 139 -8.41 -20.74 -15.26
CA LEU A 139 -9.65 -20.81 -16.04
C LEU A 139 -9.37 -20.45 -17.50
N LEU A 140 -8.68 -19.32 -17.76
CA LEU A 140 -8.22 -18.94 -19.10
C LEU A 140 -7.41 -20.06 -19.78
N ASN A 141 -6.45 -20.66 -19.05
CA ASN A 141 -5.62 -21.73 -19.59
C ASN A 141 -6.45 -22.99 -19.92
N GLN A 142 -7.46 -23.33 -19.11
CA GLN A 142 -8.40 -24.40 -19.42
C GLN A 142 -9.24 -24.11 -20.67
N HIS A 143 -9.74 -22.88 -20.83
CA HIS A 143 -10.52 -22.49 -22.00
C HIS A 143 -9.68 -22.53 -23.28
N LEU A 144 -8.46 -21.97 -23.26
CA LEU A 144 -7.52 -22.03 -24.37
C LEU A 144 -7.13 -23.47 -24.72
N THR A 145 -6.89 -24.32 -23.71
CA THR A 145 -6.57 -25.74 -23.93
C THR A 145 -7.73 -26.50 -24.56
N LYS A 146 -8.98 -26.25 -24.12
CA LYS A 146 -10.18 -26.84 -24.73
C LYS A 146 -10.32 -26.42 -26.20
N GLN A 147 -10.19 -25.13 -26.48
CA GLN A 147 -10.25 -24.60 -27.85
C GLN A 147 -9.15 -25.19 -28.74
N PHE A 148 -7.92 -25.30 -28.23
CA PHE A 148 -6.80 -25.90 -28.96
C PHE A 148 -6.98 -27.41 -29.24
N ILE A 149 -7.53 -28.17 -28.28
CA ILE A 149 -7.85 -29.58 -28.47
C ILE A 149 -8.96 -29.76 -29.51
N ILE A 150 -10.00 -28.91 -29.48
CA ILE A 150 -11.07 -28.90 -30.48
C ILE A 150 -10.48 -28.62 -31.87
N LEU A 151 -9.63 -27.61 -32.00
CA LEU A 151 -8.94 -27.27 -33.26
C LEU A 151 -8.09 -28.45 -33.77
N LYS A 152 -7.31 -29.10 -32.90
CA LYS A 152 -6.54 -30.30 -33.24
C LYS A 152 -7.42 -31.50 -33.60
N GLY A 153 -8.53 -31.69 -32.90
CA GLY A 153 -9.50 -32.75 -33.18
C GLY A 153 -10.16 -32.58 -34.54
N LEU A 154 -10.60 -31.36 -34.87
CA LEU A 154 -11.13 -31.00 -36.19
C LEU A 154 -10.07 -31.17 -37.30
N SER A 155 -8.81 -30.79 -37.02
CA SER A 155 -7.68 -30.99 -37.94
C SER A 155 -7.39 -32.48 -38.21
N ARG A 156 -7.49 -33.34 -37.19
CA ARG A 156 -7.24 -34.79 -37.30
C ARG A 156 -8.45 -35.57 -37.89
N SER A 157 -9.66 -35.01 -37.79
CA SER A 157 -10.94 -35.67 -38.15
C SER A 157 -11.34 -35.60 -39.63
N GLY A 158 -10.53 -35.05 -40.54
CA GLY A 158 -10.52 -35.62 -41.90
C GLY A 158 -10.28 -34.73 -43.11
N LYS A 159 -9.50 -35.31 -44.04
CA LYS A 159 -9.81 -35.46 -45.47
C LYS A 159 -10.87 -34.51 -46.04
N SER A 160 -10.38 -33.40 -46.58
CA SER A 160 -10.76 -32.63 -47.79
C SER A 160 -12.23 -32.36 -48.19
N LYS A 161 -13.27 -32.95 -47.59
CA LYS A 161 -14.68 -32.73 -47.97
C LYS A 161 -15.51 -31.95 -46.96
N TYR A 162 -15.02 -31.77 -45.73
CA TYR A 162 -15.70 -30.99 -44.66
C TYR A 162 -15.14 -29.56 -44.50
N LEU A 163 -14.18 -29.15 -45.33
CA LEU A 163 -13.39 -27.93 -45.11
C LEU A 163 -14.14 -26.62 -45.38
N ASP A 164 -15.17 -26.60 -46.24
CA ASP A 164 -15.86 -25.34 -46.58
C ASP A 164 -16.96 -24.95 -45.58
N GLY A 165 -17.76 -25.90 -45.09
CA GLY A 165 -18.75 -25.61 -44.04
C GLY A 165 -18.15 -25.43 -42.64
N ASN A 166 -16.88 -25.83 -42.46
CA ASN A 166 -16.18 -25.77 -41.17
C ASN A 166 -15.16 -24.62 -41.09
N LYS A 167 -15.00 -23.83 -42.16
CA LYS A 167 -14.18 -22.59 -42.17
C LYS A 167 -14.79 -21.52 -41.26
N GLU A 168 -16.10 -21.33 -41.30
CA GLU A 168 -16.79 -20.37 -40.40
C GLU A 168 -16.64 -20.78 -38.92
N LEU A 169 -16.69 -22.07 -38.61
CA LEU A 169 -16.48 -22.60 -37.26
C LEU A 169 -15.02 -22.50 -36.80
N LEU A 170 -14.07 -22.69 -37.73
CA LEU A 170 -12.65 -22.50 -37.49
C LEU A 170 -12.31 -21.02 -37.26
N GLU A 171 -12.89 -20.14 -38.07
CA GLU A 171 -12.74 -18.69 -38.00
C GLU A 171 -13.40 -18.16 -36.72
N ALA A 172 -14.60 -18.63 -36.36
CA ALA A 172 -15.23 -18.32 -35.08
C ALA A 172 -14.39 -18.80 -33.88
N CYS A 173 -13.75 -19.96 -33.98
CA CYS A 173 -12.87 -20.46 -32.92
C CYS A 173 -11.57 -19.65 -32.83
N LEU A 174 -10.98 -19.25 -33.96
CA LEU A 174 -9.80 -18.38 -34.00
C LEU A 174 -10.10 -16.97 -33.48
N VAL A 175 -11.24 -16.39 -33.86
CA VAL A 175 -11.71 -15.09 -33.37
C VAL A 175 -11.97 -15.15 -31.86
N GLU A 176 -12.53 -16.24 -31.34
CA GLU A 176 -12.71 -16.39 -29.89
C GLU A 176 -11.36 -16.61 -29.17
N ILE A 177 -10.40 -17.33 -29.75
CA ILE A 177 -9.04 -17.44 -29.20
C ILE A 177 -8.37 -16.07 -29.19
N GLU A 178 -8.47 -15.30 -30.28
CA GLU A 178 -7.94 -13.94 -30.40
C GLU A 178 -8.57 -13.03 -29.34
N LYS A 179 -9.89 -13.09 -29.15
CA LYS A 179 -10.61 -12.34 -28.12
C LYS A 179 -10.20 -12.74 -26.69
N GLN A 180 -9.97 -14.03 -26.43
CA GLN A 180 -9.49 -14.50 -25.12
C GLN A 180 -8.03 -14.10 -24.88
N CYS A 181 -7.20 -14.07 -25.94
CA CYS A 181 -5.83 -13.54 -25.90
C CYS A 181 -5.81 -12.03 -25.71
N GLU A 182 -6.66 -11.28 -26.40
CA GLU A 182 -6.80 -9.83 -26.27
C GLU A 182 -7.31 -9.47 -24.88
N SER A 183 -8.29 -10.19 -24.34
CA SER A 183 -8.72 -10.02 -22.95
C SER A 183 -7.59 -10.34 -21.97
N ALA A 184 -6.81 -11.40 -22.20
CA ALA A 184 -5.65 -11.73 -21.35
C ALA A 184 -4.53 -10.68 -21.45
N ILE A 185 -4.30 -10.11 -22.63
CA ILE A 185 -3.37 -9.00 -22.86
C ILE A 185 -3.86 -7.76 -22.13
N ASP A 186 -5.13 -7.40 -22.29
CA ASP A 186 -5.75 -6.26 -21.62
C ASP A 186 -5.72 -6.43 -20.09
N TYR A 187 -5.86 -7.65 -19.57
CA TYR A 187 -5.66 -7.93 -18.14
C TYR A 187 -4.20 -7.92 -17.68
N LEU A 188 -3.25 -8.23 -18.56
CA LEU A 188 -1.81 -8.11 -18.27
C LEU A 188 -1.34 -6.66 -18.35
N ASP A 189 -1.96 -5.87 -19.22
CA ASP A 189 -1.72 -4.43 -19.35
C ASP A 189 -2.40 -3.67 -18.20
N ASN A 190 -3.65 -3.99 -17.86
CA ASN A 190 -4.32 -3.45 -16.67
C ASN A 190 -3.78 -4.03 -15.35
N GLY A 191 -3.12 -5.19 -15.40
CA GLY A 191 -2.37 -5.78 -14.28
C GLY A 191 -0.97 -5.20 -14.14
N LYS A 192 -0.41 -4.67 -15.23
CA LYS A 192 0.72 -3.73 -15.24
C LYS A 192 0.18 -2.32 -14.98
N LEU A 193 -0.10 -2.12 -13.69
CA LEU A 193 -0.22 -0.85 -12.98
C LEU A 193 -1.64 -0.24 -12.97
N PRO A 194 -2.01 0.48 -11.89
CA PRO A 194 -2.40 1.86 -12.11
C PRO A 194 -1.12 2.62 -12.47
N GLU A 195 -0.78 2.71 -13.76
CA GLU A 195 0.15 3.74 -14.23
C GLU A 195 -0.68 4.99 -14.45
N SER A 196 -1.12 5.55 -13.32
CA SER A 196 -1.59 6.93 -13.22
C SER A 196 -1.38 7.42 -11.79
#